data_AF-A0A820RGI9-F1
#
_entry.id   AF-A0A820RGI9-F1
#
_cell.length_a   1.000
_cell.length_b   1.000
_cell.length_c   1.000
_cell.angle_alpha   90.00
_cell.angle_beta   90.00
_cell.angle_gamma   90.00
#
_symmetry.space_group_name_H-M   'P 1'
#
loop_
_entity.id
_entity.type
_entity.pdbx_description
1 polymer ?
#
loop_
_entity_poly.entity_id
_entity_poly.type
_entity_poly.pdbx_seq_one_letter_code
_entity_poly.pdbx_strand_id
1 'polypeptide(L)'
;MNNSIIVDYGANTDGHDDLPPSITEVDSESNSMAQMEDFNKKIHKIYEQFSSLLKRKKLANQLSDPISVQELIIEAEQLNIIEKAPFYIAKCLFTDQIVKEIGVYRMLLYQFCTKNTTRQRFLLDGIEAIINENEEMQEKLLNTEDISKVFYELYQKDIVSEEVFYHWHEQESTELIDESIATKIRNCAKKFIEWLRTAEEGSDEDDDRY
;
A
#
# COMPACT_ATOMS: atom_id res chain seq x y z
N MET A 1 -86.12 4.52 -19.26
CA MET A 1 -85.24 4.85 -20.39
C MET A 1 -84.18 5.82 -19.89
N ASN A 2 -82.93 5.57 -20.30
CA ASN A 2 -81.74 6.42 -20.23
C ASN A 2 -80.89 6.40 -18.94
N ASN A 3 -80.02 5.36 -18.93
CA ASN A 3 -78.57 5.38 -18.66
C ASN A 3 -77.98 6.56 -17.87
N SER A 4 -77.47 6.26 -16.67
CA SER A 4 -76.20 6.82 -16.20
C SER A 4 -75.21 5.69 -15.97
N ILE A 5 -74.09 5.80 -16.65
CA ILE A 5 -72.99 4.85 -16.75
C ILE A 5 -72.19 4.92 -15.46
N ILE A 6 -72.00 3.78 -14.80
CA ILE A 6 -71.00 3.60 -13.74
C ILE A 6 -69.67 3.33 -14.45
N VAL A 7 -68.70 4.23 -14.28
CA VAL A 7 -67.30 4.00 -14.64
C VAL A 7 -66.50 3.99 -13.34
N ASP A 8 -66.07 2.80 -12.98
CA ASP A 8 -65.05 2.51 -11.97
C ASP A 8 -63.69 2.51 -12.66
N TYR A 9 -62.71 3.29 -12.19
CA TYR A 9 -61.27 3.05 -12.43
C TYR A 9 -60.40 3.91 -11.49
N GLY A 10 -59.64 3.21 -10.63
CA GLY A 10 -58.20 3.46 -10.47
C GLY A 10 -57.75 4.40 -9.36
N ALA A 11 -57.54 3.87 -8.15
CA ALA A 11 -56.64 4.48 -7.18
C ALA A 11 -55.19 4.21 -7.59
N ASN A 12 -54.50 5.23 -8.11
CA ASN A 12 -53.03 5.24 -8.24
C ASN A 12 -52.43 5.42 -6.84
N THR A 13 -51.76 4.40 -6.35
CA THR A 13 -50.78 4.51 -5.26
C THR A 13 -49.41 4.66 -5.90
N ASP A 14 -48.82 5.86 -5.85
CA ASP A 14 -47.37 6.09 -6.02
C ASP A 14 -47.07 7.49 -5.48
N GLY A 15 -47.14 7.61 -4.15
CA GLY A 15 -46.54 8.70 -3.39
C GLY A 15 -45.29 8.15 -2.73
N HIS A 16 -44.12 8.46 -3.30
CA HIS A 16 -42.84 8.27 -2.61
C HIS A 16 -42.81 9.28 -1.45
N ASP A 17 -43.21 8.83 -0.26
CA ASP A 17 -43.05 9.56 1.00
C ASP A 17 -41.56 9.59 1.37
N ASP A 18 -40.84 10.61 0.90
CA ASP A 18 -39.53 10.98 1.46
C ASP A 18 -39.75 11.67 2.81
N LEU A 19 -39.99 10.88 3.85
CA LEU A 19 -39.99 11.35 5.24
C LEU A 19 -38.57 11.87 5.59
N PRO A 20 -38.44 13.04 6.22
CA PRO A 20 -37.14 13.51 6.69
C PRO A 20 -36.57 12.53 7.72
N PRO A 21 -35.25 12.27 7.69
CA PRO A 21 -34.63 11.33 8.62
C PRO A 21 -34.96 11.71 10.07
N SER A 22 -35.30 10.71 10.88
CA SER A 22 -35.68 10.94 12.27
C SER A 22 -34.52 11.59 13.03
N ILE A 23 -34.79 12.53 13.94
CA ILE A 23 -33.77 13.23 14.74
C ILE A 23 -32.82 12.22 15.44
N THR A 24 -33.34 11.05 15.81
CA THR A 24 -32.57 9.96 16.41
C THR A 24 -31.56 9.29 15.46
N GLU A 25 -31.89 9.21 14.17
CA GLU A 25 -31.00 8.67 13.12
C GLU A 25 -29.88 9.68 12.82
N VAL A 26 -30.24 10.96 12.68
CA VAL A 26 -29.29 12.07 12.48
C VAL A 26 -28.28 12.17 13.63
N ASP A 27 -28.72 12.02 14.88
CA ASP A 27 -27.83 12.04 16.05
C ASP A 27 -26.88 10.82 16.08
N SER A 28 -27.35 9.65 15.63
CA SER A 28 -26.55 8.42 15.57
C SER A 28 -25.49 8.44 14.47
N GLU A 29 -25.84 8.96 13.29
CA GLU A 29 -24.92 9.17 12.18
C GLU A 29 -23.89 10.26 12.50
N SER A 30 -24.32 11.33 13.17
CA SER A 30 -23.40 12.40 13.61
C SER A 30 -22.39 11.88 14.64
N ASN A 31 -22.83 11.01 15.56
CA ASN A 31 -21.95 10.39 16.55
C ASN A 31 -20.99 9.37 15.91
N SER A 32 -21.43 8.59 14.91
CA SER A 32 -20.56 7.64 14.20
C SER A 32 -19.50 8.34 13.34
N MET A 33 -19.86 9.45 12.68
CA MET A 33 -18.92 10.29 11.93
C MET A 33 -17.88 10.93 12.85
N ALA A 34 -18.29 11.47 14.01
CA ALA A 34 -17.37 12.05 14.98
C ALA A 34 -16.38 11.01 15.52
N GLN A 35 -16.84 9.80 15.84
CA GLN A 35 -15.97 8.70 16.28
C GLN A 35 -14.97 8.28 15.20
N MET A 36 -15.40 8.23 13.94
CA MET A 36 -14.53 7.92 12.80
C MET A 36 -13.47 9.01 12.59
N GLU A 37 -13.85 10.29 12.71
CA GLU A 37 -12.93 11.41 12.58
C GLU A 37 -11.85 11.40 13.68
N ASP A 38 -12.25 11.15 14.93
CA ASP A 38 -11.33 11.04 16.06
C ASP A 38 -10.39 9.83 15.93
N PHE A 39 -10.90 8.70 15.42
CA PHE A 39 -10.09 7.53 15.10
C PHE A 39 -9.05 7.83 14.01
N ASN A 40 -9.46 8.48 12.92
CA ASN A 40 -8.57 8.87 11.83
C ASN A 40 -7.50 9.86 12.29
N LYS A 41 -7.85 10.84 13.13
CA LYS A 41 -6.88 11.76 13.75
C LYS A 41 -5.86 11.02 14.60
N LYS A 42 -6.31 10.03 15.38
CA LYS A 42 -5.41 9.21 16.20
C LYS A 42 -4.44 8.40 15.34
N ILE A 43 -4.94 7.77 14.29
CA ILE A 43 -4.12 7.03 13.32
C ILE A 43 -3.10 7.95 12.65
N HIS A 44 -3.52 9.12 12.20
CA HIS A 44 -2.63 10.09 11.56
C HIS A 44 -1.48 10.49 12.49
N LYS A 45 -1.78 10.80 13.75
CA LYS A 45 -0.77 11.16 14.76
C LYS A 45 0.24 10.03 15.00
N ILE A 46 -0.22 8.78 15.02
CA ILE A 46 0.67 7.61 15.15
C ILE A 46 1.66 7.56 13.99
N TYR A 47 1.19 7.78 12.76
CA TYR A 47 2.04 7.77 11.57
C TYR A 47 3.02 8.94 11.53
N GLU A 48 2.57 10.13 11.92
CA GLU A 48 3.45 11.31 12.05
C GLU A 48 4.56 11.06 13.08
N GLN A 49 4.23 10.45 14.22
CA GLN A 49 5.20 10.13 15.26
C GLN A 49 6.29 9.20 14.73
N PHE A 50 5.93 8.07 14.13
CA PHE A 50 6.90 7.14 13.55
C PHE A 50 7.73 7.78 12.43
N SER A 51 7.07 8.50 11.52
CA SER A 51 7.74 9.17 10.39
C SER A 51 8.72 10.24 10.86
N SER A 52 8.39 10.96 11.94
CA SER A 52 9.29 11.97 12.52
C SER A 52 10.56 11.35 13.11
N LEU A 53 10.43 10.19 13.79
CA LEU A 53 11.57 9.43 14.31
C LEU A 53 12.46 8.93 13.18
N LEU A 54 11.85 8.36 12.14
CA LEU A 54 12.57 7.87 10.97
C LEU A 54 13.34 8.98 10.25
N LYS A 55 12.69 10.13 9.99
CA LYS A 55 13.33 11.29 9.36
C LYS A 55 14.49 11.84 10.18
N ARG A 56 14.35 11.89 11.52
CA ARG A 56 15.43 12.33 12.41
C ARG A 56 16.64 11.38 12.37
N LYS A 57 16.40 10.07 12.38
CA LYS A 57 17.48 9.07 12.24
C LYS A 57 18.12 9.08 10.85
N LYS A 58 17.34 9.36 9.79
CA LYS A 58 17.85 9.60 8.42
C LYS A 58 18.83 10.77 8.41
N LEU A 59 18.43 11.93 8.96
CA LEU A 59 19.26 13.13 9.03
C LEU A 59 20.54 12.93 9.86
N ALA A 60 20.47 12.08 10.90
CA ALA A 60 21.62 11.74 11.71
C ALA A 60 22.53 10.65 11.10
N ASN A 61 22.22 10.14 9.90
CA ASN A 61 22.90 9.00 9.26
C ASN A 61 22.96 7.74 10.14
N GLN A 62 21.90 7.51 10.92
CA GLN A 62 21.80 6.41 11.89
C GLN A 62 20.99 5.22 11.37
N LEU A 63 20.50 5.25 10.13
CA LEU A 63 19.68 4.15 9.59
C LEU A 63 20.48 2.89 9.24
N SER A 64 21.81 2.98 9.24
CA SER A 64 22.73 1.85 9.09
C SER A 64 23.33 1.40 10.43
N ASP A 65 22.88 1.96 11.56
CA ASP A 65 23.31 1.55 12.91
C ASP A 65 22.31 0.53 13.50
N PRO A 66 22.75 -0.67 13.95
CA PRO A 66 21.86 -1.72 14.43
C PRO A 66 21.00 -1.30 15.63
N ILE A 67 21.58 -0.51 16.56
CA ILE A 67 20.85 0.00 17.74
C ILE A 67 19.74 0.93 17.27
N SER A 68 20.05 1.82 16.34
CA SER A 68 19.08 2.75 15.79
C SER A 68 17.95 2.09 15.02
N VAL A 69 18.22 0.99 14.31
CA VAL A 69 17.20 0.16 13.65
C VAL A 69 16.33 -0.56 14.69
N GLN A 70 16.93 -1.10 15.75
CA GLN A 70 16.18 -1.73 16.84
C GLN A 70 15.24 -0.74 17.54
N GLU A 71 15.67 0.50 17.78
CA GLU A 71 14.80 1.54 18.33
C GLU A 71 13.60 1.85 17.43
N LEU A 72 13.76 1.81 16.09
CA LEU A 72 12.65 1.99 15.15
C LEU A 72 11.65 0.83 15.22
N ILE A 73 12.13 -0.41 15.37
CA ILE A 73 11.27 -1.58 15.53
C ILE A 73 10.46 -1.49 16.82
N ILE A 74 11.13 -1.17 17.93
CA ILE A 74 10.47 -1.01 19.24
C ILE A 74 9.40 0.08 19.17
N GLU A 75 9.70 1.22 18.54
CA GLU A 75 8.71 2.29 18.36
C GLU A 75 7.51 1.80 17.53
N ALA A 76 7.74 1.11 16.41
CA ALA A 76 6.67 0.61 15.55
C ALA A 76 5.78 -0.43 16.26
N GLU A 77 6.36 -1.27 17.12
CA GLU A 77 5.63 -2.21 17.97
C GLU A 77 4.79 -1.49 19.03
N GLN A 78 5.36 -0.51 19.74
CA GLN A 78 4.64 0.29 20.75
C GLN A 78 3.47 1.07 20.14
N LEU A 79 3.65 1.55 18.92
CA LEU A 79 2.61 2.24 18.15
C LEU A 79 1.59 1.28 17.50
N ASN A 80 1.80 -0.04 17.58
CA ASN A 80 0.98 -1.07 16.93
C ASN A 80 0.86 -0.91 15.41
N ILE A 81 1.95 -0.48 14.76
CA ILE A 81 2.02 -0.29 13.31
C ILE A 81 3.10 -1.14 12.64
N ILE A 82 3.69 -2.10 13.35
CA ILE A 82 4.85 -2.87 12.88
C ILE A 82 4.63 -3.51 11.49
N GLU A 83 3.42 -3.99 11.20
CA GLU A 83 3.09 -4.56 9.89
C GLU A 83 3.10 -3.51 8.76
N LYS A 84 2.63 -2.29 9.05
CA LYS A 84 2.55 -1.17 8.09
C LYS A 84 3.80 -0.29 8.08
N ALA A 85 4.72 -0.46 9.02
CA ALA A 85 5.93 0.34 9.11
C ALA A 85 6.76 0.35 7.80
N PRO A 86 6.92 -0.76 7.05
CA PRO A 86 7.63 -0.75 5.77
C PRO A 86 7.05 0.21 4.73
N PHE A 87 5.73 0.38 4.69
CA PHE A 87 5.06 1.34 3.82
C PHE A 87 5.53 2.77 4.11
N TYR A 88 5.53 3.16 5.38
CA TYR A 88 5.98 4.50 5.80
C TYR A 88 7.50 4.67 5.67
N ILE A 89 8.26 3.59 5.83
CA ILE A 89 9.69 3.58 5.57
C ILE A 89 9.95 3.94 4.10
N ALA A 90 9.31 3.26 3.15
CA ALA A 90 9.46 3.57 1.72
C ALA A 90 9.15 5.04 1.43
N LYS A 91 8.01 5.54 1.91
CA LYS A 91 7.58 6.93 1.71
C LYS A 91 8.52 7.99 2.28
N CYS A 92 9.24 7.69 3.35
CA CYS A 92 10.16 8.64 3.97
C CYS A 92 11.59 8.55 3.42
N LEU A 93 11.99 7.37 2.96
CA LEU A 93 13.38 7.11 2.59
C LEU A 93 13.63 7.34 1.12
N PHE A 94 12.73 6.87 0.25
CA PHE A 94 13.03 6.77 -1.17
C PHE A 94 12.82 8.06 -1.94
N THR A 95 13.67 8.23 -2.95
CA THR A 95 13.67 9.29 -3.94
C THR A 95 13.80 8.67 -5.34
N ASP A 96 14.05 9.49 -6.36
CA ASP A 96 14.39 9.02 -7.70
C ASP A 96 15.65 8.13 -7.74
N GLN A 97 16.44 8.10 -6.67
CA GLN A 97 17.63 7.26 -6.50
C GLN A 97 17.35 5.94 -5.76
N ILE A 98 16.10 5.49 -5.71
CA ILE A 98 15.62 4.33 -4.96
C ILE A 98 16.50 3.07 -5.08
N VAL A 99 17.03 2.75 -6.27
CA VAL A 99 17.91 1.58 -6.47
C VAL A 99 19.16 1.66 -5.57
N LYS A 100 19.79 2.83 -5.48
CA LYS A 100 20.95 3.03 -4.60
C LYS A 100 20.53 3.03 -3.13
N GLU A 101 19.39 3.66 -2.83
CA GLU A 101 18.88 3.80 -1.47
C GLU A 101 18.47 2.46 -0.86
N ILE A 102 17.94 1.51 -1.65
CA ILE A 102 17.70 0.13 -1.22
C ILE A 102 19.01 -0.51 -0.72
N GLY A 103 20.13 -0.25 -1.39
CA GLY A 103 21.46 -0.66 -0.95
C GLY A 103 21.89 -0.01 0.35
N VAL A 104 21.75 1.31 0.45
CA VAL A 104 22.13 2.09 1.65
C VAL A 104 21.33 1.66 2.89
N TYR A 105 20.02 1.43 2.72
CA TYR A 105 19.10 1.10 3.81
C TYR A 105 18.82 -0.41 3.93
N ARG A 106 19.64 -1.28 3.32
CA ARG A 106 19.43 -2.73 3.30
C ARG A 106 19.16 -3.29 4.69
N MET A 107 19.99 -2.93 5.69
CA MET A 107 19.85 -3.48 7.04
C MET A 107 18.49 -3.13 7.67
N LEU A 108 18.06 -1.88 7.54
CA LEU A 108 16.75 -1.45 8.02
C LEU A 108 15.63 -2.22 7.32
N LEU A 109 15.64 -2.26 5.98
CA LEU A 109 14.61 -2.93 5.19
C LEU A 109 14.54 -4.43 5.51
N TYR A 110 15.70 -5.09 5.59
CA TYR A 110 15.80 -6.50 5.95
C TYR A 110 15.22 -6.76 7.34
N GLN A 111 15.58 -5.98 8.36
CA GLN A 111 15.07 -6.18 9.72
C GLN A 111 13.54 -6.02 9.82
N PHE A 112 12.94 -5.14 9.03
CA PHE A 112 11.49 -4.99 8.99
C PHE A 112 10.79 -6.09 8.17
N CYS A 113 11.38 -6.54 7.06
CA CYS A 113 10.69 -7.36 6.06
C CYS A 113 11.03 -8.86 6.11
N THR A 114 12.11 -9.25 6.79
CA THR A 114 12.57 -10.64 6.81
C THR A 114 11.49 -11.59 7.33
N LYS A 115 11.20 -12.65 6.57
CA LYS A 115 10.23 -13.72 6.91
C LYS A 115 8.81 -13.24 7.22
N ASN A 116 8.43 -12.04 6.79
CA ASN A 116 7.08 -11.52 6.95
C ASN A 116 6.56 -10.99 5.60
N THR A 117 5.73 -11.80 4.94
CA THR A 117 5.16 -11.50 3.62
C THR A 117 4.22 -10.31 3.64
N THR A 118 3.50 -10.08 4.74
CA THR A 118 2.64 -8.90 4.94
C THR A 118 3.46 -7.60 4.92
N ARG A 119 4.58 -7.57 5.65
CA ARG A 119 5.50 -6.42 5.70
C ARG A 119 6.17 -6.17 4.36
N GLN A 120 6.57 -7.24 3.67
CA GLN A 120 7.10 -7.15 2.31
C GLN A 120 6.07 -6.57 1.34
N ARG A 121 4.80 -7.00 1.44
CA ARG A 121 3.72 -6.44 0.63
C ARG A 121 3.52 -4.94 0.91
N PHE A 122 3.47 -4.53 2.18
CA PHE A 122 3.38 -3.12 2.55
C PHE A 122 4.58 -2.30 2.07
N LEU A 123 5.78 -2.90 1.96
CA LEU A 123 6.93 -2.22 1.36
C LEU A 123 6.69 -1.93 -0.13
N LEU A 124 6.20 -2.91 -0.89
CA LEU A 124 5.88 -2.73 -2.31
C LEU A 124 4.79 -1.67 -2.50
N ASP A 125 3.72 -1.73 -1.71
CA ASP A 125 2.64 -0.72 -1.75
C ASP A 125 3.20 0.68 -1.38
N GLY A 126 4.17 0.76 -0.47
CA GLY A 126 4.84 2.01 -0.09
C GLY A 126 5.71 2.61 -1.20
N ILE A 127 6.33 1.75 -2.03
CA ILE A 127 7.08 2.16 -3.21
C ILE A 127 6.14 2.71 -4.28
N GLU A 128 5.00 2.06 -4.50
CA GLU A 128 3.97 2.58 -5.42
C GLU A 128 3.43 3.93 -4.96
N ALA A 129 3.15 4.07 -3.66
CA ALA A 129 2.65 5.30 -3.09
C ALA A 129 3.62 6.47 -3.26
N ILE A 130 4.93 6.28 -3.01
CA ILE A 130 5.91 7.36 -3.16
C ILE A 130 6.16 7.72 -4.62
N ILE A 131 6.10 6.75 -5.55
CA ILE A 131 6.15 7.04 -6.99
C ILE A 131 4.91 7.84 -7.40
N ASN A 132 3.72 7.46 -6.94
CA ASN A 132 2.48 8.17 -7.23
C ASN A 132 2.51 9.63 -6.70
N GLU A 133 3.05 9.85 -5.51
CA GLU A 133 3.10 11.17 -4.87
C GLU A 133 4.18 12.12 -5.42
N ASN A 134 5.11 11.63 -6.26
CA ASN A 134 6.26 12.40 -6.71
C ASN A 134 6.41 12.37 -8.24
N GLU A 135 6.09 13.49 -8.89
CA GLU A 135 6.17 13.66 -10.36
C GLU A 135 7.57 13.36 -10.92
N GLU A 136 8.64 13.78 -10.24
CA GLU A 136 10.02 13.51 -10.66
C GLU A 136 10.32 12.00 -10.65
N MET A 137 9.82 11.29 -9.64
CA MET A 137 9.92 9.83 -9.61
C MET A 137 9.08 9.20 -10.71
N GLN A 138 7.91 9.74 -11.03
CA GLN A 138 7.11 9.22 -12.15
C GLN A 138 7.86 9.35 -13.47
N GLU A 139 8.43 10.52 -13.76
CA GLU A 139 9.17 10.78 -15.00
C GLU A 139 10.40 9.86 -15.15
N LYS A 140 11.12 9.62 -14.05
CA LYS A 140 12.35 8.83 -14.06
C LYS A 140 12.10 7.33 -13.97
N LEU A 141 11.08 6.89 -13.23
CA LEU A 141 10.92 5.49 -12.86
C LEU A 141 9.77 4.78 -13.58
N LEU A 142 8.75 5.46 -14.13
CA LEU A 142 7.62 4.78 -14.81
C LEU A 142 7.98 4.27 -16.22
N ASN A 143 9.06 3.49 -16.28
CA ASN A 143 9.45 2.72 -17.43
C ASN A 143 9.85 1.30 -17.00
N THR A 144 9.79 0.36 -17.93
CA THR A 144 10.06 -1.06 -17.65
C THR A 144 11.45 -1.31 -17.09
N GLU A 145 12.47 -0.59 -17.58
CA GLU A 145 13.85 -0.83 -17.19
C GLU A 145 14.08 -0.44 -15.73
N ASP A 146 13.66 0.76 -15.34
CA ASP A 146 13.93 1.27 -14.00
C ASP A 146 13.05 0.64 -12.92
N ILE A 147 11.77 0.35 -13.18
CA ILE A 147 10.96 -0.48 -12.25
C ILE A 147 11.58 -1.87 -12.08
N SER A 148 12.03 -2.50 -13.18
CA SER A 148 12.67 -3.83 -13.09
C SER A 148 13.94 -3.79 -12.25
N LYS A 149 14.76 -2.74 -12.38
CA LYS A 149 15.96 -2.55 -11.53
C LYS A 149 15.60 -2.39 -10.07
N VAL A 150 14.57 -1.63 -9.73
CA VAL A 150 14.11 -1.44 -8.34
C VAL A 150 13.71 -2.78 -7.71
N PHE A 151 12.89 -3.56 -8.41
CA PHE A 151 12.40 -4.84 -7.86
C PHE A 151 13.48 -5.92 -7.85
N TYR A 152 14.35 -5.94 -8.85
CA TYR A 152 15.54 -6.79 -8.86
C TYR A 152 16.45 -6.48 -7.67
N GLU A 153 16.66 -5.21 -7.32
CA GLU A 153 17.49 -4.82 -6.18
C GLU A 153 16.88 -5.25 -4.83
N LEU A 154 15.54 -5.23 -4.71
CA LEU A 154 14.83 -5.76 -3.53
C LEU A 154 14.96 -7.28 -3.43
N TYR A 155 14.80 -7.98 -4.55
CA TYR A 155 14.94 -9.43 -4.65
C TYR A 155 16.36 -9.86 -4.27
N GLN A 156 17.38 -9.31 -4.94
CA GLN A 156 18.79 -9.69 -4.75
C GLN A 156 19.34 -9.43 -3.36
N LYS A 157 18.66 -8.59 -2.56
CA LYS A 157 19.05 -8.31 -1.18
C LYS A 157 18.30 -9.11 -0.13
N ASP A 158 17.44 -10.04 -0.56
CA ASP A 158 16.56 -10.84 0.29
C ASP A 158 15.57 -9.96 1.09
N ILE A 159 15.13 -8.84 0.51
CA ILE A 159 14.18 -7.94 1.18
C ILE A 159 12.74 -8.38 0.90
N VAL A 160 12.45 -8.80 -0.34
CA VAL A 160 11.13 -9.26 -0.80
C VAL A 160 11.29 -10.60 -1.49
N SER A 161 10.45 -11.58 -1.12
CA SER A 161 10.45 -12.91 -1.74
C SER A 161 9.68 -12.95 -3.05
N GLU A 162 9.97 -13.97 -3.87
CA GLU A 162 9.31 -14.22 -5.17
C GLU A 162 7.80 -14.37 -5.02
N GLU A 163 7.36 -15.15 -4.03
CA GLU A 163 5.95 -15.32 -3.68
C GLU A 163 5.22 -13.98 -3.49
N VAL A 164 5.86 -13.02 -2.81
CA VAL A 164 5.27 -11.71 -2.57
C VAL A 164 5.21 -10.88 -3.85
N PHE A 165 6.22 -10.97 -4.72
CA PHE A 165 6.17 -10.30 -6.03
C PHE A 165 5.05 -10.86 -6.91
N TYR A 166 4.87 -12.18 -6.95
CA TYR A 166 3.78 -12.82 -7.70
C TYR A 166 2.42 -12.37 -7.15
N HIS A 167 2.22 -12.50 -5.84
CA HIS A 167 0.96 -12.11 -5.19
C HIS A 167 0.65 -10.62 -5.34
N TRP A 168 1.66 -9.74 -5.25
CA TRP A 168 1.50 -8.30 -5.49
C TRP A 168 1.13 -8.00 -6.94
N HIS A 169 1.73 -8.68 -7.92
CA HIS A 169 1.46 -8.43 -9.33
C HIS A 169 0.07 -8.93 -9.77
N GLU A 170 -0.43 -10.01 -9.16
CA GLU A 170 -1.76 -10.58 -9.46
C GLU A 170 -2.92 -9.80 -8.85
N GLN A 171 -2.69 -9.10 -7.73
CA GLN A 171 -3.74 -8.38 -7.03
C GLN A 171 -3.91 -6.95 -7.53
N GLU A 172 -5.17 -6.51 -7.48
CA GLU A 172 -5.55 -5.12 -7.67
C GLU A 172 -4.87 -4.20 -6.65
N SER A 173 -4.73 -2.93 -7.02
CA SER A 173 -4.11 -1.93 -6.15
C SER A 173 -4.94 -1.71 -4.89
N THR A 174 -4.27 -1.44 -3.78
CA THR A 174 -4.96 -1.00 -2.56
C THR A 174 -5.60 0.36 -2.79
N GLU A 175 -6.73 0.67 -2.11
CA GLU A 175 -7.40 1.98 -2.15
C GLU A 175 -6.51 3.19 -1.81
N LEU A 176 -5.30 2.93 -1.30
CA LEU A 176 -4.32 3.94 -0.90
C LEU A 176 -3.56 4.57 -2.08
N ILE A 177 -3.74 4.07 -3.31
CA ILE A 177 -2.94 4.45 -4.48
C ILE A 177 -3.87 4.67 -5.68
N ASP A 178 -3.55 5.64 -6.52
CA ASP A 178 -4.25 5.84 -7.79
C ASP A 178 -4.13 4.60 -8.68
N GLU A 179 -5.29 4.04 -9.06
CA GLU A 179 -5.38 2.79 -9.83
C GLU A 179 -4.64 2.87 -11.18
N SER A 180 -4.61 4.06 -11.80
CA SER A 180 -3.91 4.27 -13.07
C SER A 180 -2.40 4.14 -12.90
N ILE A 181 -1.84 4.76 -11.85
CA ILE A 181 -0.41 4.68 -11.57
C ILE A 181 -0.01 3.28 -11.11
N ALA A 182 -0.76 2.64 -10.21
CA ALA A 182 -0.47 1.29 -9.77
C ALA A 182 -0.48 0.29 -10.93
N THR A 183 -1.48 0.39 -11.81
CA THR A 183 -1.56 -0.43 -13.03
C THR A 183 -0.37 -0.19 -13.97
N LYS A 184 0.08 1.06 -14.14
CA LYS A 184 1.29 1.38 -14.92
C LYS A 184 2.55 0.76 -14.32
N ILE A 185 2.71 0.82 -12.99
CA ILE A 185 3.86 0.21 -12.30
C ILE A 185 3.86 -1.30 -12.51
N ARG A 186 2.72 -1.99 -12.31
CA ARG A 186 2.58 -3.43 -12.60
C ARG A 186 2.94 -3.78 -14.03
N ASN A 187 2.43 -3.00 -14.99
CA ASN A 187 2.77 -3.19 -16.40
C ASN A 187 4.27 -3.04 -16.67
N CYS A 188 4.94 -2.08 -16.03
CA CYS A 188 6.39 -1.92 -16.12
C CYS A 188 7.14 -3.08 -15.47
N ALA A 189 6.58 -3.71 -14.44
CA ALA A 189 7.17 -4.84 -13.72
C ALA A 189 7.07 -6.18 -14.46
N LYS A 190 6.26 -6.29 -15.51
CA LYS A 190 6.02 -7.55 -16.24
C LYS A 190 7.31 -8.28 -16.66
N LYS A 191 8.32 -7.55 -17.16
CA LYS A 191 9.59 -8.16 -17.56
C LYS A 191 10.36 -8.75 -16.36
N PHE A 192 10.30 -8.10 -15.21
CA PHE A 192 10.91 -8.61 -13.98
C PHE A 192 10.16 -9.86 -13.49
N ILE A 193 8.82 -9.86 -13.51
CA ILE A 193 8.02 -11.04 -13.12
C ILE A 193 8.28 -12.23 -14.05
N GLU A 194 8.39 -12.00 -15.36
CA GLU A 194 8.78 -13.03 -16.33
C GLU A 194 10.18 -13.58 -16.04
N TRP A 195 11.14 -12.70 -15.76
CA TRP A 195 12.49 -13.07 -15.41
C TRP A 195 12.57 -13.90 -14.11
N LEU A 196 11.79 -13.53 -13.08
CA LEU A 196 11.71 -14.30 -11.83
C LEU A 196 11.25 -15.74 -12.09
N ARG A 197 10.22 -15.93 -12.94
CA ARG A 197 9.72 -17.27 -13.29
C ARG A 197 10.78 -18.13 -13.99
N THR A 198 11.50 -17.56 -14.95
CA THR A 198 12.56 -18.31 -15.65
C THR A 198 13.76 -18.62 -14.74
N ALA A 199 14.05 -17.76 -13.75
CA ALA A 199 15.11 -18.00 -12.78
C ALA A 199 14.79 -19.18 -11.84
N GLU A 200 13.52 -19.32 -11.43
CA GLU A 200 13.02 -20.45 -10.63
C GLU A 200 13.14 -21.77 -11.40
N GLU A 201 12.62 -21.83 -12.63
CA GLU A 201 12.63 -23.02 -13.49
C GLU A 201 14.04 -23.52 -13.84
N GLY A 202 15.03 -22.62 -13.95
CA GLY A 202 16.42 -22.99 -14.24
C GLY A 202 17.22 -23.53 -13.05
N SER A 203 16.68 -23.45 -11.83
CA SER A 203 17.37 -23.91 -10.61
C SER A 203 17.11 -25.38 -10.26
N ASP A 204 16.04 -25.97 -10.83
CA ASP A 204 15.64 -27.37 -10.62
C ASP A 204 16.26 -28.35 -11.63
N GLU A 205 16.93 -27.87 -12.69
CA GLU A 205 17.49 -28.74 -13.75
C GLU A 205 18.97 -29.15 -13.54
N ASP A 206 19.61 -28.76 -12.43
CA ASP A 206 21.05 -28.99 -12.19
C ASP A 206 21.38 -29.97 -11.02
N ASP A 207 20.40 -30.70 -10.46
CA ASP A 207 20.61 -31.71 -9.37
C ASP A 207 20.54 -33.17 -9.84
N ASP A 208 20.87 -33.45 -11.11
CA ASP A 208 20.91 -34.81 -11.68
C ASP A 208 22.24 -35.12 -12.40
N ARG A 209 23.36 -34.57 -11.90
CA ARG A 209 24.71 -34.96 -12.37
C ARG A 209 25.68 -35.25 -11.22
N TYR A 210 25.80 -36.57 -10.98
CA TYR A 210 26.84 -37.38 -10.30
C TYR A 210 26.61 -37.79 -8.84
#